data_AF-A0A0M1JAF9-F1
#
_entry.id   AF-A0A0M1JAF9-F1
#
_cell.length_a   1.000
_cell.length_b   1.000
_cell.length_c   1.000
_cell.angle_alpha   90.00
_cell.angle_beta   90.00
_cell.angle_gamma   90.00
#
_symmetry.space_group_name_H-M   'P 1'
#
loop_
_entity.id
_entity.type
_entity.pdbx_description
1 polymer ?
#
loop_
_entity_poly.entity_id
_entity_poly.type
_entity_poly.pdbx_seq_one_letter_code
_entity_poly.pdbx_strand_id
1 'polypeptide(L)'
;MHKNTELYHQDFYAWINSQVTLLRQGRVQELNQEFLAEELEDMSRHHRNELVSRLIILIAHLLKWQYQPKRRSSSWRDSIMEQRVQIEHNIDFSPSLKPFLHEAIAAAYPKAVRLASKETKLDKSVFPETCPYQPQELLDEDYWPE
;
A
#
# COMPACT_ATOMS: atom_id res chain seq x y z
N MET A 1 -8.61 35.40 -3.33
CA MET A 1 -7.98 34.28 -2.59
C MET A 1 -8.99 33.38 -1.89
N HIS A 2 -9.99 33.89 -1.16
CA HIS A 2 -10.95 33.05 -0.38
C HIS A 2 -11.77 32.03 -1.20
N LYS A 3 -12.21 32.38 -2.42
CA LYS A 3 -13.10 31.51 -3.21
C LYS A 3 -12.46 30.17 -3.64
N ASN A 4 -11.14 30.15 -3.83
CA ASN A 4 -10.43 28.94 -4.26
C ASN A 4 -10.21 27.98 -3.08
N THR A 5 -10.04 28.51 -1.86
CA THR A 5 -9.98 27.75 -0.61
C THR A 5 -11.33 27.17 -0.22
N GLU A 6 -12.43 27.92 -0.38
CA GLU A 6 -13.77 27.41 -0.11
C GLU A 6 -14.15 26.25 -1.04
N LEU A 7 -13.80 26.34 -2.33
CA LEU A 7 -14.07 25.29 -3.30
C LEU A 7 -13.33 23.99 -2.97
N TYR A 8 -12.09 24.08 -2.46
CA TYR A 8 -11.33 22.91 -1.99
C TYR A 8 -12.08 22.09 -0.94
N HIS A 9 -12.69 22.76 0.06
CA HIS A 9 -13.41 22.07 1.13
C HIS A 9 -14.84 21.63 0.74
N GLN A 10 -15.48 22.31 -0.21
CA GLN A 10 -16.89 22.04 -0.58
C GLN A 10 -17.01 21.06 -1.75
N ASP A 11 -16.13 21.17 -2.75
CA ASP A 11 -16.12 20.34 -3.95
C ASP A 11 -14.68 20.17 -4.45
N PHE A 12 -13.97 19.25 -3.80
CA PHE A 12 -12.59 18.90 -4.12
C PHE A 12 -12.40 18.54 -5.61
N TYR A 13 -13.37 17.86 -6.21
CA TYR A 13 -13.29 17.44 -7.61
C TYR A 13 -13.40 18.64 -8.57
N ALA A 14 -14.31 19.58 -8.32
CA ALA A 14 -14.35 20.83 -9.07
C ALA A 14 -13.06 21.66 -8.84
N TRP A 15 -12.57 21.68 -7.60
CA TRP A 15 -11.34 22.37 -7.25
C TRP A 15 -10.12 21.84 -8.02
N ILE A 16 -9.84 20.53 -7.99
CA ILE A 16 -8.65 19.96 -8.65
C ILE A 16 -8.71 20.17 -10.18
N ASN A 17 -9.89 20.04 -10.78
CA ASN A 17 -10.08 20.31 -12.21
C ASN A 17 -9.82 21.79 -12.57
N SER A 18 -10.19 22.71 -11.68
CA SER A 18 -9.87 24.13 -11.87
C SER A 18 -8.35 24.38 -11.79
N GLN A 19 -7.65 23.73 -10.84
CA GLN A 19 -6.20 23.86 -10.72
C GLN A 19 -5.47 23.27 -11.95
N VAL A 20 -5.89 22.10 -12.44
CA VAL A 20 -5.36 21.51 -13.68
C VAL A 20 -5.58 22.41 -14.88
N THR A 21 -6.75 23.05 -14.97
CA THR A 21 -7.05 24.00 -16.05
C THR A 21 -6.14 25.21 -16.02
N LEU A 22 -5.93 25.80 -14.84
CA LEU A 22 -5.02 26.94 -14.65
C LEU A 22 -3.56 26.56 -14.98
N LEU A 23 -3.10 25.38 -14.56
CA LEU A 23 -1.79 24.84 -14.90
C LEU A 23 -1.60 24.70 -16.42
N ARG A 24 -2.57 24.10 -17.12
CA ARG A 24 -2.52 23.93 -18.59
C ARG A 24 -2.53 25.25 -19.35
N GLN A 25 -3.13 26.30 -18.77
CA GLN A 25 -3.15 27.65 -19.33
C GLN A 25 -1.89 28.47 -18.98
N GLY A 26 -0.96 27.94 -18.18
CA GLY A 26 0.23 28.66 -17.71
C GLY A 26 -0.07 29.76 -16.69
N ARG A 27 -1.28 29.77 -16.09
CA ARG A 27 -1.74 30.80 -15.15
C ARG A 27 -1.30 30.50 -13.73
N VAL A 28 0.01 30.33 -13.54
CA VAL A 28 0.63 29.87 -12.27
C VAL A 28 0.33 30.81 -11.10
N GLN A 29 0.17 32.10 -11.35
CA GLN A 29 -0.14 33.11 -10.32
C GLN A 29 -1.54 32.96 -9.70
N GLU A 30 -2.42 32.17 -10.32
CA GLU A 30 -3.80 31.96 -9.87
C GLU A 30 -3.99 30.60 -9.17
N LEU A 31 -2.94 29.78 -9.14
CA LEU A 31 -2.95 28.49 -8.47
C LEU A 31 -3.02 28.65 -6.96
N ASN A 32 -3.74 27.74 -6.31
CA ASN A 32 -3.62 27.55 -4.88
C ASN A 32 -2.39 26.67 -4.58
N GLN A 33 -1.22 27.30 -4.57
CA GLN A 33 0.07 26.60 -4.50
C GLN A 33 0.26 25.79 -3.22
N GLU A 34 -0.27 26.26 -2.08
CA GLU A 34 -0.17 25.59 -0.78
C GLU A 34 -0.94 24.27 -0.79
N PHE A 35 -2.23 24.30 -1.12
CA PHE A 35 -3.03 23.06 -1.21
C PHE A 35 -2.57 22.15 -2.34
N LEU A 36 -2.08 22.68 -3.47
CA LEU A 36 -1.50 21.83 -4.51
C LEU A 36 -0.25 21.10 -4.03
N ALA A 37 0.62 21.76 -3.25
CA ALA A 37 1.79 21.10 -2.68
C ALA A 37 1.36 20.01 -1.69
N GLU A 38 0.42 20.31 -0.80
CA GLU A 38 -0.17 19.34 0.15
C GLU A 38 -0.73 18.11 -0.57
N GLU A 39 -1.55 18.30 -1.60
CA GLU A 39 -2.14 17.20 -2.37
C GLU A 39 -1.10 16.35 -3.11
N LEU A 40 -0.04 16.97 -3.64
CA LEU A 40 1.04 16.24 -4.30
C LEU A 40 1.88 15.44 -3.29
N GLU A 41 2.13 16.01 -2.10
CA GLU A 41 2.81 15.32 -1.01
C GLU A 41 1.97 14.15 -0.50
N ASP A 42 0.67 14.34 -0.32
CA ASP A 42 -0.25 13.31 0.14
C ASP A 42 -0.47 12.21 -0.89
N MET A 43 -0.50 12.52 -2.19
CA MET A 43 -0.50 11.52 -3.25
C MET A 43 0.73 10.61 -3.15
N SER A 44 1.92 11.18 -2.91
CA SER A 44 3.15 10.40 -2.74
C SER A 44 3.10 9.49 -1.51
N ARG A 45 2.52 9.98 -0.41
CA ARG A 45 2.32 9.25 0.84
C ARG A 45 1.30 8.14 0.67
N HIS A 46 0.25 8.37 -0.10
CA HIS A 46 -0.82 7.40 -0.37
C HIS A 46 -0.26 6.16 -1.06
N HIS A 47 0.53 6.32 -2.12
CA HIS A 47 1.15 5.19 -2.82
C HIS A 47 2.04 4.33 -1.90
N ARG A 48 2.86 4.97 -1.05
CA ARG A 48 3.68 4.25 -0.06
C ARG A 48 2.83 3.50 0.96
N ASN A 49 1.79 4.14 1.47
CA ASN A 49 0.87 3.54 2.44
C ASN A 49 0.08 2.38 1.84
N GLU A 50 -0.32 2.48 0.57
CA GLU A 50 -0.98 1.40 -0.14
C GLU A 50 -0.06 0.17 -0.24
N LEU A 51 1.18 0.36 -0.69
CA LEU A 51 2.16 -0.73 -0.76
C LEU A 51 2.31 -1.44 0.61
N VAL A 52 2.48 -0.66 1.69
CA VAL A 52 2.53 -1.21 3.05
C VAL A 52 1.26 -1.97 3.40
N SER A 53 0.09 -1.42 3.09
CA SER A 53 -1.21 -2.06 3.35
C SER A 53 -1.33 -3.42 2.65
N ARG A 54 -1.00 -3.49 1.36
CA ARG A 54 -1.00 -4.73 0.58
C ARG A 54 -0.04 -5.76 1.16
N LEU A 55 1.18 -5.33 1.51
CA LEU A 55 2.19 -6.19 2.14
C LEU A 55 1.73 -6.76 3.49
N ILE A 56 1.02 -5.98 4.31
CA ILE A 56 0.46 -6.47 5.58
C ILE A 56 -0.44 -7.69 5.33
N ILE A 57 -1.34 -7.58 4.36
CA ILE A 57 -2.30 -8.63 4.04
C ILE A 57 -1.60 -9.83 3.41
N LEU A 58 -0.69 -9.60 2.47
CA LEU A 58 0.09 -10.67 1.83
C LEU A 58 0.88 -11.48 2.84
N ILE A 59 1.71 -10.81 3.65
CA ILE A 59 2.55 -11.46 4.65
C ILE A 59 1.69 -12.19 5.69
N ALA A 60 0.57 -11.62 6.13
CA ALA A 60 -0.31 -12.29 7.08
C ALA A 60 -0.89 -13.59 6.51
N HIS A 61 -1.26 -13.60 5.23
CA HIS A 61 -1.75 -14.81 4.57
C HIS A 61 -0.65 -15.84 4.32
N LEU A 62 0.57 -15.42 3.98
CA LEU A 62 1.72 -16.31 3.87
C LEU A 62 2.07 -16.96 5.23
N LEU A 63 2.04 -16.20 6.32
CA LEU A 63 2.20 -16.75 7.68
C LEU A 63 1.08 -17.74 8.03
N LYS A 64 -0.19 -17.42 7.70
CA LYS A 64 -1.31 -18.37 7.87
C LYS A 64 -1.09 -19.65 7.07
N TRP A 65 -0.63 -19.52 5.82
CA TRP A 65 -0.35 -20.61 4.91
C TRP A 65 0.73 -21.55 5.46
N GLN A 66 1.82 -20.97 5.95
CA GLN A 66 2.97 -21.69 6.51
C GLN A 66 2.62 -22.38 7.84
N TYR A 67 2.01 -21.65 8.78
CA TYR A 67 1.82 -22.14 10.15
C TYR A 67 0.50 -22.89 10.38
N GLN A 68 -0.41 -22.92 9.40
CA GLN A 68 -1.64 -23.71 9.46
C GLN A 68 -1.87 -24.55 8.17
N PRO A 69 -0.97 -25.49 7.83
CA PRO A 69 -1.05 -26.25 6.58
C PRO A 69 -2.38 -27.01 6.41
N LYS A 70 -2.95 -27.51 7.52
CA LYS A 70 -4.25 -28.21 7.54
C LYS A 70 -5.47 -27.30 7.27
N ARG A 71 -5.28 -25.97 7.23
CA ARG A 71 -6.34 -24.96 7.01
C ARG A 71 -6.14 -24.16 5.72
N ARG A 72 -5.14 -24.53 4.91
CA ARG A 72 -4.96 -23.96 3.56
C ARG A 72 -6.27 -24.11 2.79
N SER A 73 -6.68 -23.03 2.12
CA SER A 73 -7.95 -22.95 1.41
C SER A 73 -7.77 -22.16 0.11
N SER A 74 -8.69 -22.34 -0.84
CA SER A 74 -8.71 -21.54 -2.08
C SER A 74 -8.80 -20.06 -1.75
N SER A 75 -9.67 -19.66 -0.82
CA SER A 75 -9.79 -18.25 -0.42
C SER A 75 -8.49 -17.64 0.10
N TRP A 76 -7.64 -18.39 0.83
CA TRP A 76 -6.33 -17.87 1.25
C TRP A 76 -5.36 -17.75 0.07
N ARG A 77 -5.39 -18.72 -0.86
CA ARG A 77 -4.62 -18.66 -2.10
C ARG A 77 -5.01 -17.44 -2.92
N ASP A 78 -6.31 -17.22 -3.10
CA ASP A 78 -6.86 -16.09 -3.87
C ASP A 78 -6.44 -14.76 -3.25
N SER A 79 -6.51 -14.62 -1.92
CA SER A 79 -6.03 -13.42 -1.21
C SER A 79 -4.54 -13.18 -1.44
N ILE A 80 -3.70 -14.22 -1.43
CA ILE A 80 -2.25 -14.11 -1.68
C ILE A 80 -2.00 -13.63 -3.10
N MET A 81 -2.64 -14.28 -4.08
CA MET A 81 -2.49 -13.90 -5.49
C MET A 81 -2.97 -12.49 -5.76
N GLU A 82 -4.14 -12.10 -5.23
CA GLU A 82 -4.67 -10.75 -5.36
C GLU A 82 -3.69 -9.72 -4.80
N GLN A 83 -3.13 -9.94 -3.60
CA GLN A 83 -2.17 -8.97 -3.06
C GLN A 83 -0.89 -8.88 -3.89
N ARG A 84 -0.40 -9.98 -4.47
CA ARG A 84 0.76 -9.96 -5.38
C ARG A 84 0.50 -9.10 -6.61
N VAL A 85 -0.62 -9.35 -7.29
CA VAL A 85 -1.05 -8.57 -8.47
C VAL A 85 -1.18 -7.09 -8.14
N GLN A 86 -1.81 -6.74 -7.01
CA GLN A 86 -1.96 -5.33 -6.61
C GLN A 86 -0.63 -4.67 -6.25
N ILE A 87 0.32 -5.41 -5.66
CA ILE A 87 1.65 -4.89 -5.35
C ILE A 87 2.45 -4.66 -6.64
N GLU A 88 2.41 -5.62 -7.57
CA GLU A 88 3.04 -5.48 -8.88
C GLU A 88 2.49 -4.27 -9.64
N HIS A 89 1.16 -4.13 -9.69
CA HIS A 89 0.51 -2.98 -10.32
C HIS A 89 0.98 -1.64 -9.72
N ASN A 90 1.08 -1.55 -8.39
CA ASN A 90 1.54 -0.34 -7.70
C ASN A 90 3.01 -0.02 -8.06
N ILE A 91 3.84 -1.05 -8.11
CA ILE A 91 5.26 -0.95 -8.49
C ILE A 91 5.43 -0.56 -9.96
N ASP A 92 4.63 -1.09 -10.87
CA ASP A 92 4.68 -0.75 -12.29
C ASP A 92 4.18 0.66 -12.56
N PHE A 93 3.15 1.10 -11.82
CA PHE A 93 2.67 2.48 -11.86
C PHE A 93 3.70 3.47 -11.29
N SER A 94 4.45 3.07 -10.25
CA SER A 94 5.47 3.90 -9.60
C SER A 94 6.76 3.12 -9.35
N PRO A 95 7.64 2.97 -10.38
CA PRO A 95 8.88 2.19 -10.26
C PRO A 95 9.83 2.69 -9.18
N SER A 96 9.74 3.97 -8.79
CA SER A 96 10.47 4.58 -7.68
C SER A 96 10.07 4.05 -6.29
N LEU A 97 9.02 3.21 -6.19
CA LEU A 97 8.69 2.46 -4.98
C LEU A 97 9.55 1.20 -4.80
N LYS A 98 10.18 0.65 -5.86
CA LYS A 98 11.02 -0.56 -5.74
C LYS A 98 12.11 -0.44 -4.67
N PRO A 99 12.87 0.68 -4.57
CA PRO A 99 13.87 0.84 -3.52
C PRO A 99 13.28 0.87 -2.10
N PHE A 100 12.02 1.28 -1.95
CA PHE A 100 11.30 1.37 -0.67
C PHE A 100 10.75 0.02 -0.19
N LEU A 101 10.81 -1.04 -1.01
CA LEU A 101 10.19 -2.33 -0.71
C LEU A 101 10.69 -2.95 0.61
N HIS A 102 11.99 -2.83 0.90
CA HIS A 102 12.56 -3.33 2.17
C HIS A 102 12.00 -2.60 3.39
N GLU A 103 11.90 -1.27 3.32
CA GLU A 103 11.33 -0.46 4.39
C GLU A 103 9.83 -0.73 4.55
N ALA A 104 9.12 -0.90 3.44
CA ALA A 104 7.71 -1.26 3.43
C ALA A 104 7.45 -2.62 4.09
N ILE A 105 8.27 -3.64 3.80
CA ILE A 105 8.20 -4.96 4.43
C ILE A 105 8.47 -4.84 5.94
N ALA A 106 9.52 -4.11 6.34
CA ALA A 106 9.83 -3.89 7.74
C ALA A 106 8.68 -3.19 8.50
N ALA A 107 8.02 -2.22 7.86
CA ALA A 107 6.86 -1.53 8.42
C ALA A 107 5.58 -2.41 8.45
N ALA A 108 5.43 -3.31 7.46
CA ALA A 108 4.28 -4.20 7.33
C ALA A 108 4.34 -5.38 8.31
N TYR A 109 5.51 -6.00 8.47
CA TYR A 109 5.66 -7.29 9.14
C TYR A 109 5.09 -7.33 10.57
N PRO A 110 5.38 -6.38 11.49
CA PRO A 110 4.80 -6.42 12.83
C PRO A 110 3.28 -6.33 12.82
N LYS A 111 2.68 -5.68 11.82
CA LYS A 111 1.22 -5.57 11.66
C LYS A 111 0.66 -6.87 11.08
N ALA A 112 1.37 -7.49 10.14
CA ALA A 112 1.02 -8.78 9.56
C ALA A 112 1.02 -9.90 10.61
N VAL A 113 2.02 -9.96 11.50
CA VAL A 113 2.08 -10.90 12.63
C VAL A 113 0.88 -10.73 13.55
N ARG A 114 0.47 -9.48 13.87
CA ARG A 114 -0.73 -9.24 14.67
C ARG A 114 -2.00 -9.77 13.99
N LEU A 115 -2.13 -9.58 12.68
CA LEU A 115 -3.26 -10.07 11.90
C LEU A 115 -3.28 -11.61 11.84
N ALA A 116 -2.15 -12.22 11.50
CA ALA A 116 -1.99 -13.67 11.45
C ALA A 116 -2.26 -14.31 12.83
N SER A 117 -1.68 -13.78 13.91
CA SER A 117 -1.95 -14.25 15.28
C SER A 117 -3.44 -14.19 15.62
N LYS A 118 -4.12 -13.07 15.34
CA LYS A 118 -5.55 -12.90 15.59
C LYS A 118 -6.39 -13.94 14.84
N GLU A 119 -6.11 -14.18 13.56
CA GLU A 119 -6.91 -15.07 12.71
C GLU A 119 -6.61 -16.55 12.94
N THR A 120 -5.34 -16.90 13.17
CA THR A 120 -4.92 -18.28 13.43
C THR A 120 -5.19 -18.73 14.85
N LYS A 121 -5.32 -17.78 15.79
CA LYS A 121 -5.31 -17.97 17.25
C LYS A 121 -3.98 -18.50 17.80
N LEU A 122 -2.91 -18.40 17.02
CA LEU A 122 -1.55 -18.69 17.47
C LEU A 122 -0.97 -17.48 18.20
N ASP A 123 -0.14 -17.73 19.21
CA ASP A 123 0.58 -16.66 19.88
C ASP A 123 1.57 -15.98 18.92
N LYS A 124 1.83 -14.68 19.11
CA LYS A 124 2.76 -13.93 18.25
C LYS A 124 4.18 -14.51 18.29
N SER A 125 4.57 -15.12 19.41
CA SER A 125 5.89 -15.76 19.60
C SER A 125 6.11 -16.99 18.72
N VAL A 126 5.06 -17.54 18.10
CA VAL A 126 5.18 -18.63 17.11
C VAL A 126 5.80 -18.14 15.81
N PHE A 127 5.62 -16.85 15.49
CA PHE A 127 6.15 -16.24 14.28
C PHE A 127 7.54 -15.65 14.53
N PRO A 128 8.43 -15.61 13.52
CA PRO A 128 9.77 -15.06 13.67
C PRO A 128 9.76 -13.57 14.06
N GLU A 129 10.82 -13.07 14.71
CA GLU A 129 10.91 -11.66 15.10
C GLU A 129 11.04 -10.71 13.90
N THR A 130 11.62 -11.20 12.80
CA THR A 130 11.80 -10.47 11.53
C THR A 130 11.10 -11.20 10.39
N CYS A 131 10.77 -10.48 9.31
CA CYS A 131 10.10 -11.09 8.16
C CYS A 131 10.95 -12.21 7.57
N PRO A 132 10.45 -13.46 7.52
CA PRO A 132 11.22 -14.57 6.97
C PRO A 132 11.29 -14.53 5.43
N TYR A 133 10.44 -13.73 4.80
CA TYR A 133 10.31 -13.66 3.34
C TYR A 133 11.12 -12.49 2.77
N GLN A 134 11.90 -12.79 1.74
CA GLN A 134 12.60 -11.80 0.93
C GLN A 134 11.64 -11.09 -0.03
N PRO A 135 11.96 -9.86 -0.48
CA PRO A 135 11.13 -9.14 -1.44
C PRO A 135 10.83 -9.95 -2.71
N GLN A 136 11.80 -10.72 -3.20
CA GLN A 136 11.65 -11.56 -4.39
C GLN A 136 10.60 -12.66 -4.17
N GLU A 137 10.62 -13.33 -3.01
CA GLU A 137 9.67 -14.39 -2.65
C GLU A 137 8.24 -13.84 -2.46
N LEU A 138 8.12 -12.62 -1.94
CA LEU A 138 6.82 -11.96 -1.80
C LEU A 138 6.18 -11.67 -3.15
N LEU A 139 6.98 -11.29 -4.15
CA LEU A 139 6.52 -10.95 -5.50
C LEU A 139 6.45 -12.16 -6.45
N ASP A 140 7.09 -13.28 -6.10
CA ASP A 140 7.07 -14.50 -6.91
C ASP A 140 5.73 -15.24 -6.78
N GLU A 141 4.98 -15.33 -7.87
CA GLU A 141 3.69 -16.03 -7.93
C GLU A 141 3.80 -17.53 -7.59
N ASP A 142 4.94 -18.15 -7.90
CA ASP A 142 5.19 -19.57 -7.69
C ASP A 142 5.76 -19.86 -6.28
N TYR A 143 6.12 -18.84 -5.52
CA TYR A 143 6.59 -19.01 -4.15
C TYR A 143 5.44 -19.29 -3.18
N TRP A 144 5.55 -20.40 -2.45
CA TRP A 144 4.66 -20.78 -1.35
C TRP A 144 5.49 -21.33 -0.18
N PRO A 145 5.38 -20.77 1.03
CA PRO A 145 6.15 -21.25 2.18
C PRO A 145 5.62 -22.60 2.69
N GLU A 146 6.54 -23.50 3.05
CA GLU A 146 6.22 -24.82 3.60
C GLU A 146 5.93 -24.81 5.10
#